data_AF-A0A964YMN2-F1
#
_entry.id   AF-A0A964YMN2-F1
#
_cell.length_a   1.000
_cell.length_b   1.000
_cell.length_c   1.000
_cell.angle_alpha   90.00
_cell.angle_beta   90.00
_cell.angle_gamma   90.00
#
_symmetry.space_group_name_H-M   'P 1'
#
loop_
_entity.id
_entity.type
_entity.pdbx_description
1 polymer ?
#
loop_
_entity_poly.entity_id
_entity_poly.type
_entity_poly.pdbx_seq_one_letter_code
_entity_poly.pdbx_strand_id
1 'polypeptide(L)'
;MNYSPLFFWKLFVLGRLNPKQHKPIGNGVPAKGGGSKKDLLTRSHRLCVSADGYFSTQLNRALRKAQRANEPFMVVIGHPKALTPFGLHTLEAFISQHQRNHEFVTLSSIL
;
A
#
# COMPACT_ATOMS: atom_id res chain seq x y z
N MET A 1 -5.67 -0.73 -8.68
CA MET A 1 -4.42 -0.11 -9.19
C MET A 1 -3.61 -1.17 -9.92
N ASN A 2 -2.90 -0.81 -10.99
CA ASN A 2 -1.99 -1.74 -11.69
C ASN A 2 -0.56 -1.52 -11.19
N TYR A 3 0.07 -2.58 -10.70
CA TYR A 3 1.43 -2.60 -10.16
C TYR A 3 2.33 -3.36 -11.13
N SER A 4 3.45 -2.75 -11.51
CA SER A 4 4.41 -3.34 -12.45
C SER A 4 5.36 -4.31 -11.74
N PRO A 5 6.04 -5.22 -12.47
CA PRO A 5 7.11 -6.05 -11.92
C PRO A 5 8.18 -5.25 -11.17
N LEU A 6 8.54 -4.07 -11.69
CA LEU A 6 9.53 -3.18 -11.05
C LEU A 6 9.11 -2.73 -9.65
N PHE A 7 7.82 -2.50 -9.43
CA PHE A 7 7.30 -2.17 -8.10
C PHE A 7 7.60 -3.30 -7.11
N PHE A 8 7.34 -4.55 -7.51
CA PHE A 8 7.60 -5.71 -6.67
C PHE A 8 9.10 -5.93 -6.45
N TRP A 9 9.92 -5.78 -7.49
CA TRP A 9 11.38 -5.82 -7.34
C TRP A 9 11.87 -4.81 -6.30
N LYS A 10 11.42 -3.56 -6.38
CA LYS A 10 11.80 -2.53 -5.42
C LYS A 10 11.32 -2.86 -4.01
N LEU A 11 10.08 -3.34 -3.85
CA LEU A 11 9.56 -3.84 -2.56
C LEU A 11 10.47 -4.93 -1.96
N PHE A 12 10.83 -5.96 -2.74
CA PHE A 12 11.66 -7.07 -2.24
C PHE A 12 13.10 -6.63 -1.93
N VAL A 13 13.69 -5.79 -2.77
CA VAL A 13 15.04 -5.26 -2.54
C VAL A 13 15.07 -4.40 -1.27
N LEU A 14 14.13 -3.48 -1.10
CA LEU A 14 14.03 -2.66 0.10
C LEU A 14 13.78 -3.49 1.37
N GLY A 15 12.96 -4.56 1.27
CA GLY A 15 12.74 -5.51 2.35
C GLY A 15 14.00 -6.27 2.80
N ARG A 16 15.00 -6.41 1.91
CA ARG A 16 16.31 -6.99 2.24
C ARG A 16 17.31 -5.96 2.74
N LEU A 17 17.38 -4.79 2.11
CA LEU A 17 18.35 -3.75 2.43
C LEU A 17 18.01 -3.02 3.73
N ASN A 18 16.72 -2.81 4.02
CA ASN A 18 16.28 -2.09 5.21
C ASN A 18 15.09 -2.81 5.88
N PRO A 19 15.33 -3.99 6.48
CA PRO A 19 14.27 -4.80 7.07
C PRO A 19 13.59 -4.11 8.26
N LYS A 20 14.30 -3.24 9.00
CA LYS A 20 13.72 -2.48 10.13
C LYS A 20 12.55 -1.59 9.70
N GLN A 21 12.61 -1.06 8.47
CA GLN A 21 11.57 -0.19 7.92
C GLN A 21 10.51 -0.94 7.12
N HIS A 22 10.91 -2.02 6.44
CA HIS A 22 10.09 -2.68 5.42
C HIS A 22 9.60 -4.09 5.79
N LYS A 23 9.97 -4.64 6.96
CA LYS A 23 9.31 -5.85 7.48
C LYS A 23 8.09 -5.51 8.34
N PRO A 24 7.11 -6.42 8.43
CA PRO A 24 5.94 -6.22 9.28
C PRO A 24 6.30 -5.95 10.74
N ILE A 25 5.49 -5.13 11.41
CA ILE A 25 5.58 -4.90 12.84
C ILE A 25 5.09 -6.16 13.58
N GLY A 26 5.85 -6.57 14.59
CA GLY A 26 5.58 -7.76 15.41
C GLY A 26 6.71 -8.79 15.33
N ASN A 27 6.60 -9.82 16.18
CA ASN A 27 7.54 -10.95 16.25
C ASN A 27 7.04 -12.20 15.50
N GLY A 28 5.88 -12.10 14.84
CA GLY A 28 5.30 -13.18 14.05
C GLY A 28 6.10 -13.46 12.78
N VAL A 29 6.11 -14.72 12.36
CA VAL A 29 6.66 -15.14 11.06
C VAL A 29 5.52 -15.40 10.08
N PRO A 30 5.64 -14.97 8.81
CA PRO A 30 4.63 -15.31 7.81
C PRO A 30 4.52 -16.83 7.68
N ALA A 31 3.29 -17.34 7.68
CA ALA A 31 3.05 -18.71 7.26
C ALA A 31 3.65 -18.93 5.87
N LYS A 32 4.12 -20.15 5.58
CA LYS A 32 4.59 -20.51 4.23
C LYS A 32 3.46 -20.23 3.23
N GLY A 33 3.60 -19.14 2.48
CA GLY A 33 2.61 -18.75 1.48
C GLY A 33 2.68 -19.66 0.27
N GLY A 34 1.52 -20.14 -0.19
CA GLY A 34 1.34 -20.66 -1.55
C GLY A 34 1.23 -19.49 -2.52
N GLY A 35 2.09 -19.47 -3.55
CA GLY A 35 2.11 -18.42 -4.56
C GLY A 35 3.49 -18.26 -5.19
N SER A 36 3.53 -18.10 -6.51
CA SER A 36 4.79 -17.94 -7.22
C SER A 36 5.30 -16.51 -7.06
N LYS A 37 6.30 -16.28 -6.21
CA LYS A 37 7.07 -15.02 -6.19
C LYS A 37 7.53 -14.61 -7.59
N LYS A 38 7.80 -15.59 -8.47
CA LYS A 38 8.18 -15.34 -9.86
C LYS A 38 7.08 -14.61 -10.63
N ASP A 39 5.81 -14.87 -10.34
CA ASP A 39 4.69 -14.23 -11.03
C ASP A 39 4.56 -12.74 -10.66
N LEU A 40 4.75 -12.39 -9.37
CA LEU A 40 4.82 -10.99 -8.93
C LEU A 40 6.01 -10.24 -9.56
N LEU A 41 7.12 -10.94 -9.78
CA LEU A 41 8.36 -10.37 -10.31
C LEU A 41 8.42 -10.32 -11.84
N THR A 42 7.47 -10.92 -12.55
CA THR A 42 7.47 -10.98 -14.02
C THR A 42 6.22 -10.40 -14.66
N ARG A 43 5.09 -10.31 -13.95
CA ARG A 43 3.83 -9.79 -14.50
C ARG A 43 3.31 -8.59 -13.74
N SER A 44 2.50 -7.78 -14.41
CA SER A 44 1.76 -6.70 -13.77
C SER A 44 0.51 -7.25 -13.09
N HIS A 45 0.16 -6.70 -11.93
CA HIS A 45 -0.95 -7.18 -11.10
C HIS A 45 -1.94 -6.06 -10.81
N ARG A 46 -3.24 -6.34 -10.98
CA ARG A 46 -4.31 -5.44 -10.57
C ARG A 46 -4.72 -5.77 -9.13
N LEU A 47 -4.35 -4.90 -8.20
CA LEU A 47 -4.62 -5.06 -6.77
C LEU A 47 -5.40 -3.85 -6.22
N CYS A 48 -5.97 -4.00 -5.02
CA CYS A 48 -6.58 -2.89 -4.29
C CYS A 48 -5.54 -1.80 -3.97
N VAL A 49 -6.03 -0.59 -3.70
CA VAL A 49 -5.19 0.46 -3.11
C VAL A 49 -4.99 0.08 -1.66
N SER A 50 -3.74 -0.02 -1.23
CA SER A 50 -3.39 -0.44 0.12
C SER A 50 -2.52 0.59 0.82
N ALA A 51 -2.77 0.78 2.13
CA ALA A 51 -1.95 1.58 3.02
C ALA A 51 -0.76 0.80 3.61
N ASP A 52 -0.57 -0.46 3.24
CA ASP A 52 0.41 -1.35 3.85
C ASP A 52 1.81 -1.16 3.26
N GLY A 53 2.83 -1.15 4.13
CA GLY A 53 4.24 -1.24 3.75
C GLY A 53 4.61 -0.34 2.56
N TYR A 54 5.19 -0.92 1.50
CA TYR A 54 5.59 -0.17 0.31
C TYR A 54 4.41 0.24 -0.60
N PHE A 55 3.22 -0.39 -0.48
CA PHE A 55 2.05 -0.05 -1.29
C PHE A 55 1.53 1.36 -1.01
N SER A 56 1.67 1.81 0.24
CA SER A 56 1.38 3.18 0.67
C SER A 56 2.03 4.28 -0.20
N THR A 57 3.18 4.01 -0.82
CA THR A 57 3.85 4.97 -1.74
C THR A 57 3.01 5.31 -2.97
N GLN A 58 2.01 4.47 -3.27
CA GLN A 58 1.16 4.61 -4.43
C GLN A 58 -0.15 5.35 -4.14
N LEU A 59 -0.39 5.79 -2.89
CA LEU A 59 -1.62 6.51 -2.48
C LEU A 59 -1.82 7.80 -3.28
N ASN A 60 -0.77 8.60 -3.43
CA ASN A 60 -0.80 9.81 -4.27
C ASN A 60 -1.15 9.51 -5.74
N ARG A 61 -0.70 8.37 -6.28
CA ARG A 61 -1.04 7.93 -7.64
C ARG A 61 -2.49 7.46 -7.72
N ALA A 62 -2.98 6.78 -6.69
CA ALA A 62 -4.36 6.33 -6.60
C ALA A 62 -5.32 7.52 -6.52
N LEU A 63 -5.01 8.53 -5.70
CA LEU A 63 -5.83 9.74 -5.54
C LEU A 63 -5.96 10.49 -6.87
N ARG A 64 -4.84 10.74 -7.56
CA ARG A 64 -4.87 11.37 -8.90
C ARG A 64 -5.70 10.58 -9.90
N LYS A 65 -5.71 9.24 -9.79
CA LYS A 65 -6.53 8.39 -10.66
C LYS A 65 -8.02 8.54 -10.34
N ALA A 66 -8.39 8.54 -9.07
CA ALA A 66 -9.77 8.75 -8.62
C ALA A 66 -10.30 10.12 -9.05
N GLN A 67 -9.50 11.18 -8.85
CA GLN A 67 -9.82 12.54 -9.29
C GLN A 67 -10.05 12.63 -10.80
N ARG A 68 -9.16 12.04 -11.62
CA ARG A 68 -9.33 12.01 -13.09
C ARG A 68 -10.56 11.25 -13.55
N ALA A 69 -11.02 10.28 -12.76
CA ALA A 69 -12.23 9.52 -13.01
C ALA A 69 -13.49 10.17 -12.42
N ASN A 70 -13.37 11.32 -11.76
CA ASN A 70 -14.44 11.98 -11.00
C ASN A 70 -15.13 11.05 -9.98
N GLU A 71 -14.35 10.13 -9.39
CA GLU A 71 -14.86 9.22 -8.36
C GLU A 71 -15.03 10.00 -7.05
N PRO A 72 -16.21 9.95 -6.41
CA PRO A 72 -16.45 10.67 -5.15
C PRO A 72 -15.65 10.08 -3.98
N PHE A 73 -15.28 8.80 -4.07
CA PHE A 73 -14.57 8.09 -3.00
C PHE A 73 -13.34 7.35 -3.54
N MET A 74 -12.28 7.36 -2.75
CA MET A 74 -11.13 6.48 -2.92
C MET A 74 -11.05 5.51 -1.75
N VAL A 75 -11.30 4.23 -2.01
CA VAL A 75 -11.20 3.19 -0.97
C VAL A 75 -9.74 2.75 -0.80
N VAL A 76 -9.24 2.82 0.43
CA VAL A 76 -7.91 2.36 0.82
C VAL A 76 -8.07 1.26 1.86
N ILE A 77 -7.39 0.13 1.66
CA ILE A 77 -7.48 -1.05 2.54
C ILE A 77 -6.14 -1.27 3.26
N GLY A 78 -6.17 -1.71 4.51
CA GLY A 78 -4.98 -2.11 5.26
C GLY A 78 -5.10 -3.53 5.80
N HIS A 79 -3.99 -4.26 5.82
CA HIS A 79 -3.87 -5.57 6.47
C HIS A 79 -3.01 -5.40 7.73
N PRO A 80 -3.56 -5.62 8.94
CA PRO A 80 -2.80 -5.43 10.18
C PRO A 80 -1.47 -6.20 10.21
N LYS A 81 -1.45 -7.40 9.62
CA LYS A 81 -0.26 -8.28 9.51
C LYS A 81 0.81 -7.82 8.51
N ALA A 82 0.53 -6.80 7.69
CA ALA A 82 1.43 -6.30 6.65
C ALA A 82 1.88 -4.85 6.90
N LEU A 83 1.47 -4.25 8.02
CA LEU A 83 1.90 -2.91 8.43
C LEU A 83 3.39 -2.91 8.75
N THR A 84 4.11 -1.94 8.23
CA THR A 84 5.54 -1.72 8.49
C THR A 84 5.75 -0.29 8.99
N PRO A 85 6.84 0.01 9.71
CA PRO A 85 7.13 1.39 10.13
C PRO A 85 7.16 2.37 8.95
N PHE A 86 7.76 1.95 7.83
CA PHE A 86 7.75 2.74 6.59
C PHE A 86 6.33 3.02 6.08
N GLY A 87 5.46 2.02 6.06
CA GLY A 87 4.08 2.15 5.58
C GLY A 87 3.23 3.09 6.43
N LEU A 88 3.45 3.09 7.74
CA LEU A 88 2.79 4.04 8.66
C LEU A 88 3.25 5.47 8.40
N HIS A 89 4.57 5.68 8.29
CA HIS A 89 5.13 7.01 8.01
C HIS A 89 4.65 7.59 6.67
N THR A 90 4.60 6.77 5.61
CA THR A 90 4.10 7.22 4.30
C THR A 90 2.59 7.45 4.29
N LEU A 91 1.82 6.68 5.07
CA LEU A 91 0.39 6.92 5.26
C LEU A 91 0.16 8.24 6.00
N GLU A 92 0.88 8.48 7.08
CA GLU A 92 0.81 9.74 7.84
C GLU A 92 1.18 10.95 6.98
N ALA A 93 2.24 10.84 6.17
CA ALA A 93 2.63 11.88 5.22
C ALA A 93 1.53 12.12 4.17
N PHE A 94 0.88 11.06 3.68
CA PHE A 94 -0.24 11.18 2.74
C PHE A 94 -1.44 11.89 3.37
N ILE A 95 -1.84 11.49 4.59
CA ILE A 95 -2.95 12.13 5.30
C ILE A 95 -2.63 13.60 5.55
N SER A 96 -1.45 13.90 6.09
CA SER A 96 -1.02 15.27 6.39
C SER A 96 -1.03 16.18 5.16
N GLN A 97 -0.64 15.64 4.00
CA GLN A 97 -0.65 16.36 2.73
C GLN A 97 -2.07 16.69 2.23
N HIS A 98 -3.05 15.83 2.50
CA HIS A 98 -4.35 15.86 1.82
C HIS A 98 -5.55 16.17 2.73
N GLN A 99 -5.39 16.13 4.05
CA GLN A 99 -6.46 16.34 5.04
C GLN A 99 -7.18 17.70 4.95
N ARG A 100 -6.58 18.70 4.29
CA ARG A 100 -7.23 20.00 4.06
C ARG A 100 -8.21 19.99 2.89
N ASN A 101 -7.98 19.11 1.91
CA ASN A 101 -8.74 19.05 0.65
C ASN A 101 -9.61 17.79 0.55
N HIS A 102 -9.36 16.81 1.41
CA HIS A 102 -9.98 15.50 1.39
C HIS A 102 -10.32 15.05 2.80
N GLU A 103 -11.52 14.50 2.95
CA GLU A 103 -11.96 13.89 4.20
C GLU A 103 -11.52 12.43 4.29
N PHE A 104 -11.05 12.02 5.46
CA PHE A 104 -10.62 10.65 5.73
C PHE A 104 -11.63 10.00 6.67
N VAL A 105 -12.46 9.13 6.11
CA VAL A 105 -13.59 8.56 6.82
C VAL A 105 -13.56 7.03 6.80
N THR A 106 -14.22 6.43 7.77
CA THR A 106 -14.44 4.97 7.82
C THR A 106 -15.60 4.59 6.90
N LEU A 107 -15.68 3.33 6.48
CA LEU A 107 -16.81 2.87 5.66
C LEU A 107 -18.17 3.06 6.37
N SER A 108 -18.20 2.91 7.70
CA SER A 108 -19.40 3.05 8.52
C SER A 108 -19.98 4.47 8.61
N SER A 109 -19.26 5.50 8.19
CA SER A 109 -19.78 6.86 8.16
C SER A 109 -20.34 7.26 6.79
N ILE A 110 -20.20 6.37 5.78
CA ILE A 110 -20.74 6.56 4.43
C ILE A 110 -22.00 5.70 4.21
N LEU A 111 -22.11 4.57 4.91
CA LEU A 111 -23.26 3.64 4.90
C LEU A 111 -24.31 4.06 5.93
#